data_AF-A0A825SHC0-F1
#
_entry.id   AF-A0A825SHC0-F1
#
_cell.length_a   1.000
_cell.length_b   1.000
_cell.length_c   1.000
_cell.angle_alpha   90.00
_cell.angle_beta   90.00
_cell.angle_gamma   90.00
#
_symmetry.space_group_name_H-M   'P 1'
#
loop_
_entity.id
_entity.type
_entity.pdbx_description
1 polymer ?
#
loop_
_entity_poly.entity_id
_entity_poly.type
_entity_poly.pdbx_seq_one_letter_code
_entity_poly.pdbx_strand_id
1 'polypeptide(L)'
;MVFASNNINLNTSFAPGTYISLRLEKESDEKLKWAFVECESKEKLNLLLHDCNSYIDEKNLKVLFEDENLVYNENYEDNVLSFCLPINRSNEPKEDMQNYKYYIVLFAYSSEKTIPNLKDHYIIIDMSFRVGVGDDDSVREIIFKKTNNIIHKDNLSKDIIYTNCIFNVFEAVDFLKTCQNFKEKINEINNNTFLKTYPQLAGKIAYIYYRFDLANEEFIKSVKDGNEYIKERNKFYTIASEVYNKNPIYKLAFEKIQNEDINIEIIEDFLKNFAKKLNINEKDLPIITNSPNSGDSGTYDFVNNILSLNLKAYSIDLIDTIIHEFRHFYVSHINTNPNNSLERLLFLNTINLYIQWNYYNIFNAYNKKCLLFDSVEYGTKKCFINKTYYESRKKIVIAKDKKKNLTDSPLYFIQPSERDARIIAGKFREKIGII
;
A
#
# COMPACT_ATOMS: atom_id res chain seq x y z
N MET A 1 -18.95 15.24 23.09
CA MET A 1 -18.92 13.97 22.33
C MET A 1 -17.71 13.98 21.39
N VAL A 2 -17.14 12.84 21.02
CA VAL A 2 -16.09 12.78 19.97
C VAL A 2 -16.80 12.49 18.65
N PHE A 3 -16.58 13.31 17.62
CA PHE A 3 -17.10 13.08 16.28
C PHE A 3 -15.99 12.66 15.33
N ALA A 4 -16.36 11.81 14.39
CA ALA A 4 -15.54 11.49 13.24
C ALA A 4 -15.95 12.40 12.07
N SER A 5 -15.04 12.64 11.11
CA SER A 5 -15.32 13.44 9.90
C SER A 5 -16.63 13.01 9.19
N ASN A 6 -17.26 13.91 8.42
CA ASN A 6 -18.60 13.75 7.83
C ASN A 6 -18.85 12.45 7.02
N ASN A 7 -17.81 11.71 6.63
CA ASN A 7 -17.91 10.48 5.84
C ASN A 7 -17.38 9.24 6.58
N ILE A 8 -17.24 9.32 7.91
CA ILE A 8 -16.94 8.17 8.75
C ILE A 8 -18.24 7.60 9.32
N ASN A 9 -18.47 6.30 9.09
CA ASN A 9 -19.55 5.55 9.70
C ASN A 9 -19.00 4.64 10.81
N LEU A 10 -19.20 5.02 12.08
CA LEU A 10 -18.76 4.23 13.24
C LEU A 10 -19.50 2.88 13.39
N ASN A 11 -20.61 2.68 12.67
CA ASN A 11 -21.35 1.42 12.68
C ASN A 11 -20.75 0.34 11.76
N THR A 12 -19.64 0.64 11.08
CA THR A 12 -18.97 -0.31 10.18
C THR A 12 -17.51 -0.48 10.55
N SER A 13 -16.95 -1.64 10.19
CA SER A 13 -15.56 -1.92 10.54
C SER A 13 -14.56 -1.06 9.75
N PHE A 14 -13.49 -0.70 10.43
CA PHE A 14 -12.30 -0.08 9.87
C PHE A 14 -11.25 -1.16 9.62
N ALA A 15 -10.39 -0.93 8.63
CA ALA A 15 -9.21 -1.74 8.46
C ALA A 15 -8.12 -1.37 9.48
N PRO A 16 -7.28 -2.32 9.91
CA PRO A 16 -6.03 -1.99 10.59
C PRO A 16 -5.20 -0.97 9.78
N GLY A 17 -4.52 -0.07 10.48
CA GLY A 17 -3.74 1.01 9.85
C GLY A 17 -4.52 2.20 9.32
N THR A 18 -5.87 2.18 9.33
CA THR A 18 -6.69 3.26 8.76
C THR A 18 -6.38 4.60 9.44
N TYR A 19 -6.05 5.63 8.66
CA TYR A 19 -5.91 7.00 9.17
C TYR A 19 -7.28 7.60 9.45
N ILE A 20 -7.48 8.12 10.67
CA ILE A 20 -8.70 8.78 11.10
C ILE A 20 -8.39 10.13 11.75
N SER A 21 -9.32 11.06 11.58
CA SER A 21 -9.33 12.35 12.28
C SER A 21 -10.63 12.48 13.06
N LEU A 22 -10.50 12.79 14.35
CA LEU A 22 -11.56 12.86 15.33
C LEU A 22 -11.56 14.24 15.96
N ARG A 23 -12.73 14.82 16.22
CA ARG A 23 -12.87 16.14 16.82
C ARG A 23 -13.75 16.08 18.06
N LEU A 24 -13.41 16.86 19.08
CA LEU A 24 -14.30 17.07 20.22
C LEU A 24 -15.42 18.05 19.85
N GLU A 25 -16.66 17.70 20.19
CA GLU A 25 -17.87 18.50 19.93
C GLU A 25 -17.86 19.88 20.59
N LYS A 26 -17.24 19.98 21.77
CA LYS A 26 -17.09 21.22 22.53
C LYS A 26 -15.63 21.40 22.85
N GLU A 27 -15.17 22.65 22.78
CA GLU A 27 -13.87 23.00 23.32
C GLU A 27 -13.85 22.60 24.80
N SER A 28 -12.79 21.92 25.20
CA SER A 28 -12.55 21.63 26.61
C SER A 28 -11.57 22.67 27.13
N ASP A 29 -11.93 23.32 28.22
CA ASP A 29 -11.00 24.19 28.95
C ASP A 29 -9.89 23.37 29.65
N GLU A 30 -10.05 22.04 29.71
CA GLU A 30 -9.08 21.12 30.29
C GLU A 30 -8.09 20.61 29.25
N LYS A 31 -6.83 20.46 29.66
CA LYS A 31 -5.82 19.77 28.85
C LYS A 31 -6.13 18.27 28.85
N LEU A 32 -6.43 17.71 27.68
CA LEU A 32 -6.80 16.31 27.52
C LEU A 32 -5.62 15.43 27.07
N LYS A 33 -5.65 14.17 27.52
CA LYS A 33 -4.86 13.04 27.00
C LYS A 33 -5.76 12.12 26.20
N TRP A 34 -5.16 11.43 25.23
CA TRP A 34 -5.85 10.43 24.41
C TRP A 34 -5.18 9.08 24.59
N ALA A 35 -5.97 8.03 24.78
CA ALA A 35 -5.46 6.68 24.92
C ALA A 35 -6.50 5.69 24.42
N PHE A 36 -6.07 4.51 24.00
CA PHE A 36 -7.00 3.45 23.63
C PHE A 36 -6.68 2.14 24.32
N VAL A 37 -7.71 1.30 24.45
CA VAL A 37 -7.61 -0.08 24.92
C VAL A 37 -8.10 -1.00 23.82
N GLU A 38 -7.37 -2.09 23.60
CA GLU A 38 -7.71 -3.12 22.63
C GLU A 38 -8.63 -4.18 23.24
N CYS A 39 -9.71 -4.49 22.53
CA CYS A 39 -10.71 -5.47 22.90
C CYS A 39 -10.81 -6.52 21.80
N GLU A 40 -10.07 -7.61 21.97
CA GLU A 40 -9.92 -8.72 21.01
C GLU A 40 -11.17 -9.61 20.86
N SER A 41 -12.31 -9.21 21.42
CA SER A 41 -13.57 -9.90 21.23
C SER A 41 -14.74 -9.03 21.68
N LYS A 42 -15.98 -9.46 21.38
CA LYS A 42 -17.18 -8.79 21.87
C LYS A 42 -17.33 -8.95 23.38
N GLU A 43 -16.90 -10.09 23.93
CA GLU A 43 -16.88 -10.37 25.36
C GLU A 43 -15.93 -9.41 26.09
N LYS A 44 -14.70 -9.22 25.58
CA LYS A 44 -13.75 -8.24 26.14
C LYS A 44 -14.29 -6.81 26.08
N LEU A 45 -14.94 -6.43 24.98
CA LEU A 45 -15.61 -5.14 24.89
C LEU A 45 -16.72 -4.99 25.95
N ASN A 46 -17.57 -6.01 26.11
CA ASN A 46 -18.64 -5.98 27.10
C ASN A 46 -18.09 -5.92 28.53
N LEU A 47 -16.98 -6.62 28.82
CA LEU A 47 -16.29 -6.56 30.12
C LEU A 47 -15.80 -5.15 30.41
N LEU A 48 -15.13 -4.49 29.46
CA LEU A 48 -14.69 -3.09 29.61
C LEU A 48 -15.89 -2.16 29.85
N LEU A 49 -17.00 -2.35 29.14
CA LEU A 49 -18.20 -1.50 29.29
C LEU A 49 -18.97 -1.75 30.60
N HIS A 50 -18.81 -2.92 31.23
CA HIS A 50 -19.48 -3.24 32.48
C HIS A 50 -18.62 -2.91 33.70
N ASP A 51 -17.31 -3.19 33.64
CA ASP A 51 -16.36 -3.01 34.75
C ASP A 51 -15.05 -2.38 34.27
N CYS A 52 -15.16 -1.14 33.79
CA CYS A 52 -14.05 -0.40 33.20
C CYS A 52 -12.87 -0.20 34.15
N ASN A 53 -13.13 0.09 35.42
CA ASN A 53 -12.10 0.39 36.41
C ASN A 53 -11.24 -0.83 36.75
N SER A 54 -11.80 -2.03 36.70
CA SER A 54 -11.04 -3.27 36.91
C SER A 54 -10.39 -3.78 35.63
N TYR A 55 -10.94 -3.40 34.46
CA TYR A 55 -10.43 -3.85 33.16
C TYR A 55 -9.22 -3.03 32.69
N ILE A 56 -9.24 -1.71 32.85
CA ILE A 56 -8.16 -0.84 32.35
C ILE A 56 -7.05 -0.73 33.38
N ASP A 57 -5.82 -1.04 32.97
CA ASP A 57 -4.61 -0.87 33.75
C ASP A 57 -3.46 -0.27 32.89
N GLU A 58 -2.31 -0.01 33.51
CA GLU A 58 -1.15 0.55 32.82
C GLU A 58 -0.57 -0.38 31.73
N LYS A 59 -0.88 -1.68 31.75
CA LYS A 59 -0.34 -2.65 30.79
C LYS A 59 -1.15 -2.71 29.51
N ASN A 60 -2.46 -2.46 29.58
CA ASN A 60 -3.35 -2.54 28.43
C ASN A 60 -3.81 -1.18 27.89
N LEU A 61 -3.57 -0.09 28.63
CA LEU A 61 -3.80 1.27 28.17
C LEU A 61 -2.66 1.75 27.27
N LYS A 62 -2.98 2.06 26.01
CA LYS A 62 -2.02 2.61 25.05
C LYS A 62 -2.23 4.12 24.93
N VAL A 63 -1.40 4.89 25.64
CA VAL A 63 -1.43 6.36 25.58
C VAL A 63 -0.87 6.83 24.24
N LEU A 64 -1.66 7.61 23.52
CA LEU A 64 -1.21 8.28 22.31
C LEU A 64 -0.33 9.48 22.72
N PHE A 65 0.70 9.80 21.95
CA PHE A 65 1.59 10.98 22.13
C PHE A 65 2.67 10.90 23.22
N GLU A 66 2.94 9.74 23.83
CA GLU A 66 4.07 9.55 24.76
C GLU A 66 5.21 8.66 24.18
N ASP A 67 5.01 8.01 23.03
CA ASP A 67 5.97 7.07 22.44
C ASP A 67 6.44 7.55 21.05
N GLU A 68 7.71 7.96 20.93
CA GLU A 68 8.36 8.46 19.70
C GLU A 68 8.37 7.44 18.53
N ASN A 69 7.99 6.18 18.81
CA ASN A 69 7.90 5.11 17.84
C ASN A 69 6.54 5.02 17.12
N LEU A 70 5.52 5.73 17.61
CA LEU A 70 4.19 5.71 17.01
C LEU A 70 4.12 6.67 15.82
N VAL A 71 4.00 6.09 14.63
CA VAL A 71 3.91 6.81 13.37
C VAL A 71 2.50 7.38 13.20
N TYR A 72 2.22 8.50 13.84
CA TYR A 72 1.01 9.25 13.59
C TYR A 72 1.40 10.60 12.98
N ASN A 73 0.75 10.98 11.88
CA ASN A 73 0.90 12.34 11.36
C ASN A 73 0.10 13.23 12.30
N GLU A 74 0.82 13.81 13.24
CA GLU A 74 0.26 14.55 14.36
C GLU A 74 -0.05 15.97 13.89
N ASN A 75 -1.31 16.39 14.07
CA ASN A 75 -1.61 17.79 14.21
C ASN A 75 -2.71 17.94 15.27
N TYR A 76 -2.38 18.58 16.39
CA TYR A 76 -3.37 19.03 17.37
C TYR A 76 -3.60 20.51 17.10
N GLU A 77 -4.43 20.79 16.10
CA GLU A 77 -5.02 22.11 15.88
C GLU A 77 -6.48 22.00 16.31
N ASP A 78 -6.96 22.95 17.12
CA ASP A 78 -8.38 23.19 17.37
C ASP A 78 -9.22 21.97 17.80
N ASN A 79 -8.71 21.15 18.74
CA ASN A 79 -9.38 19.97 19.32
C ASN A 79 -9.57 18.79 18.35
N VAL A 80 -8.70 18.66 17.34
CA VAL A 80 -8.68 17.53 16.41
C VAL A 80 -7.54 16.57 16.76
N LEU A 81 -7.88 15.30 16.98
CA LEU A 81 -6.95 14.17 17.06
C LEU A 81 -6.88 13.48 15.69
N SER A 82 -5.69 13.41 15.09
CA SER A 82 -5.48 12.57 13.90
C SER A 82 -4.41 11.51 14.13
N PHE A 83 -4.71 10.26 13.78
CA PHE A 83 -3.81 9.12 13.95
C PHE A 83 -4.20 7.95 13.04
N CYS A 84 -3.32 6.96 12.91
CA CYS A 84 -3.62 5.69 12.25
C CYS A 84 -4.08 4.66 13.29
N LEU A 85 -5.09 3.87 12.96
CA LEU A 85 -5.46 2.75 13.80
C LEU A 85 -4.29 1.73 13.89
N PRO A 86 -4.19 0.94 14.98
CA PRO A 86 -3.19 -0.12 15.08
C PRO A 86 -3.17 -1.01 13.83
N ILE A 87 -1.99 -1.27 13.28
CA ILE A 87 -1.84 -2.17 12.13
C ILE A 87 -1.86 -3.64 12.58
N ASN A 88 -1.24 -3.93 13.72
CA ASN A 88 -1.15 -5.27 14.28
C ASN A 88 -2.32 -5.53 15.24
N ARG A 89 -2.84 -6.76 15.19
CA ARG A 89 -3.86 -7.26 16.11
C ARG A 89 -3.35 -8.53 16.77
N SER A 90 -3.50 -8.64 18.08
CA SER A 90 -3.01 -9.80 18.84
C SER A 90 -3.79 -11.08 18.58
N ASN A 91 -5.01 -10.99 18.05
CA ASN A 91 -5.89 -12.12 17.77
C ASN A 91 -6.10 -12.36 16.26
N GLU A 92 -5.17 -11.92 15.40
CA GLU A 92 -5.30 -12.07 13.95
C GLU A 92 -5.64 -13.54 13.58
N PRO A 93 -6.71 -13.80 12.82
CA PRO A 93 -7.14 -15.16 12.53
C PRO A 93 -6.09 -15.93 11.72
N LYS A 94 -5.59 -17.03 12.29
CA LYS A 94 -4.70 -17.98 11.59
C LYS A 94 -5.47 -18.96 10.70
N GLU A 95 -6.77 -19.11 10.98
CA GLU A 95 -7.69 -19.98 10.26
C GLU A 95 -9.01 -19.27 9.98
N ASP A 96 -9.82 -19.92 9.14
CA ASP A 96 -11.10 -19.43 8.65
C ASP A 96 -12.11 -19.25 9.80
N MET A 97 -12.32 -18.01 10.26
CA MET A 97 -13.25 -17.68 11.35
C MET A 97 -14.39 -16.76 10.88
N GLN A 98 -15.66 -17.13 11.13
CA GLN A 98 -16.80 -16.33 10.66
C GLN A 98 -17.13 -15.11 11.54
N ASN A 99 -16.96 -15.24 12.86
CA ASN A 99 -17.37 -14.23 13.84
C ASN A 99 -16.17 -13.46 14.43
N TYR A 100 -15.15 -13.24 13.62
CA TYR A 100 -13.96 -12.51 14.04
C TYR A 100 -14.35 -11.08 14.47
N LYS A 101 -13.92 -10.68 15.67
CA LYS A 101 -14.15 -9.35 16.23
C LYS A 101 -12.90 -8.78 16.86
N TYR A 102 -12.69 -7.50 16.58
CA TYR A 102 -11.65 -6.70 17.22
C TYR A 102 -12.14 -5.27 17.34
N TYR A 103 -12.01 -4.70 18.52
CA TYR A 103 -12.43 -3.33 18.81
C TYR A 103 -11.27 -2.58 19.46
N ILE A 104 -11.28 -1.26 19.27
CA ILE A 104 -10.60 -0.37 20.21
C ILE A 104 -11.63 0.52 20.88
N VAL A 105 -11.39 0.84 22.15
CA VAL A 105 -12.12 1.88 22.87
C VAL A 105 -11.14 3.04 23.08
N LEU A 106 -11.39 4.14 22.38
CA LEU A 106 -10.56 5.34 22.43
C LEU A 106 -11.17 6.32 23.42
N PHE A 107 -10.36 6.78 24.36
CA PHE A 107 -10.72 7.75 25.39
C PHE A 107 -10.05 9.10 25.14
N ALA A 108 -10.77 10.17 25.47
CA ALA A 108 -10.24 11.51 25.70
C ALA A 108 -10.58 11.90 27.16
N TYR A 109 -9.55 12.12 27.97
CA TYR A 109 -9.70 12.28 29.42
C TYR A 109 -8.71 13.33 29.97
N SER A 110 -9.02 13.88 31.15
CA SER A 110 -8.19 14.93 31.77
C SER A 110 -6.74 14.47 31.95
N SER A 111 -5.79 15.33 31.59
CA SER A 111 -4.35 15.03 31.69
C SER A 111 -3.84 14.84 33.12
N GLU A 112 -4.61 15.27 34.12
CA GLU A 112 -4.33 15.06 35.54
C GLU A 112 -4.67 13.63 36.01
N LYS A 113 -5.50 12.90 35.25
CA LYS A 113 -5.81 11.50 35.54
C LYS A 113 -4.73 10.59 34.95
N THR A 114 -4.48 9.49 35.64
CA THR A 114 -3.58 8.42 35.18
C THR A 114 -4.31 7.43 34.27
N ILE A 115 -5.57 7.11 34.57
CA ILE A 115 -6.36 6.08 33.87
C ILE A 115 -7.76 6.64 33.54
N PRO A 116 -8.27 6.48 32.31
CA PRO A 116 -9.62 6.89 31.94
C PRO A 116 -10.69 5.93 32.47
N ASN A 117 -11.93 6.38 32.55
CA ASN A 117 -13.09 5.52 32.80
C ASN A 117 -14.30 5.90 31.93
N LEU A 118 -15.42 5.18 32.07
CA LEU A 118 -16.62 5.40 31.25
C LEU A 118 -17.33 6.75 31.49
N LYS A 119 -16.94 7.54 32.50
CA LYS A 119 -17.42 8.92 32.66
C LYS A 119 -16.65 9.89 31.76
N ASP A 120 -15.46 9.54 31.30
CA ASP A 120 -14.69 10.31 30.34
C ASP A 120 -15.29 10.20 28.92
N HIS A 121 -14.83 11.03 27.99
CA HIS A 121 -15.27 10.92 26.61
C HIS A 121 -14.66 9.69 25.96
N TYR A 122 -15.47 8.86 25.30
CA TYR A 122 -14.96 7.70 24.58
C TYR A 122 -15.75 7.40 23.30
N ILE A 123 -15.10 6.68 22.38
CA ILE A 123 -15.72 6.06 21.21
C ILE A 123 -15.26 4.62 21.06
N ILE A 124 -16.13 3.78 20.50
CA ILE A 124 -15.82 2.40 20.15
C ILE A 124 -15.61 2.34 18.64
N ILE A 125 -14.48 1.80 18.22
CA ILE A 125 -14.16 1.59 16.80
C ILE A 125 -14.07 0.10 16.56
N ASP A 126 -14.96 -0.43 15.71
CA ASP A 126 -14.87 -1.80 15.20
C ASP A 126 -13.74 -1.86 14.17
N MET A 127 -12.71 -2.68 14.42
CA MET A 127 -11.60 -2.92 13.50
C MET A 127 -11.58 -4.38 13.02
N SER A 128 -12.76 -4.99 12.87
CA SER A 128 -12.90 -6.40 12.50
C SER A 128 -12.71 -6.65 11.01
N PHE A 129 -12.44 -5.62 10.20
CA PHE A 129 -12.15 -5.81 8.77
C PHE A 129 -10.93 -6.71 8.60
N ARG A 130 -11.01 -7.69 7.70
CA ARG A 130 -9.93 -8.64 7.46
C ARG A 130 -9.74 -8.96 5.99
N VAL A 131 -8.53 -9.35 5.64
CA VAL A 131 -8.14 -9.75 4.28
C VAL A 131 -7.36 -11.04 4.40
N GLY A 132 -7.91 -12.15 3.88
CA GLY A 132 -7.31 -13.48 4.07
C GLY A 132 -7.19 -13.91 5.54
N VAL A 133 -6.36 -14.92 5.78
CA VAL A 133 -5.99 -15.44 7.11
C VAL A 133 -4.48 -15.68 7.18
N GLY A 134 -3.95 -15.82 8.40
CA GLY A 134 -2.52 -16.00 8.67
C GLY A 134 -1.81 -14.69 9.03
N ASP A 135 -0.59 -14.84 9.53
CA ASP A 135 0.29 -13.72 9.88
C ASP A 135 0.67 -12.92 8.61
N ASP A 136 1.10 -11.65 8.75
CA ASP A 136 1.34 -10.73 7.61
C ASP A 136 2.35 -11.24 6.58
N ASP A 137 3.30 -12.07 7.02
CA ASP A 137 4.35 -12.68 6.18
C ASP A 137 3.94 -14.07 5.63
N SER A 138 2.76 -14.59 5.99
CA SER A 138 2.27 -15.92 5.59
C SER A 138 0.76 -15.91 5.28
N VAL A 139 0.27 -14.79 4.72
CA VAL A 139 -1.14 -14.64 4.36
C VAL A 139 -1.55 -15.64 3.30
N ARG A 140 -2.75 -16.21 3.45
CA ARG A 140 -3.38 -17.10 2.47
C ARG A 140 -4.85 -16.74 2.26
N GLU A 141 -5.38 -17.11 1.11
CA GLU A 141 -6.82 -16.96 0.81
C GLU A 141 -7.68 -17.82 1.75
N ILE A 142 -8.89 -17.32 2.03
CA ILE A 142 -9.92 -18.02 2.80
C ILE A 142 -10.76 -18.88 1.83
N ILE A 143 -11.02 -20.14 2.20
CA ILE A 143 -11.72 -21.13 1.34
C ILE A 143 -13.13 -21.43 1.88
N PHE A 144 -13.80 -20.44 2.46
CA PHE A 144 -15.16 -20.67 2.98
C PHE A 144 -16.11 -21.09 1.85
N LYS A 145 -16.79 -22.24 2.01
CA LYS A 145 -17.74 -22.83 1.04
C LYS A 145 -19.03 -22.02 0.79
N LYS A 146 -19.19 -20.85 1.40
CA LYS A 146 -20.28 -19.91 1.11
C LYS A 146 -19.70 -18.61 0.58
N THR A 147 -19.43 -18.58 -0.73
CA THR A 147 -19.52 -17.35 -1.51
C THR A 147 -20.89 -16.74 -1.27
N ASN A 148 -20.95 -15.45 -0.93
CA ASN A 148 -21.89 -14.46 -1.45
C ASN A 148 -21.87 -13.21 -0.57
N ASN A 149 -20.84 -12.38 -0.75
CA ASN A 149 -21.06 -10.94 -0.62
C ASN A 149 -21.12 -10.39 -2.06
N ILE A 150 -22.22 -10.69 -2.76
CA ILE A 150 -22.51 -9.99 -4.02
C ILE A 150 -22.81 -8.55 -3.61
N ILE A 151 -21.91 -7.63 -3.96
CA ILE A 151 -22.17 -6.20 -3.84
C ILE A 151 -23.34 -5.90 -4.79
N HIS A 152 -24.50 -5.57 -4.23
CA HIS A 152 -25.71 -5.27 -4.97
C HIS A 152 -25.59 -3.87 -5.60
N LYS A 153 -25.90 -3.77 -6.90
CA LYS A 153 -25.73 -2.51 -7.67
C LYS A 153 -26.55 -1.33 -7.15
N ASP A 154 -27.62 -1.61 -6.39
CA ASP A 154 -28.62 -0.60 -6.02
C ASP A 154 -28.14 0.32 -4.88
N ASN A 155 -27.11 -0.06 -4.11
CA ASN A 155 -26.49 0.82 -3.09
C ASN A 155 -24.98 0.62 -2.92
N LEU A 156 -24.24 0.85 -4.02
CA LEU A 156 -22.78 0.70 -4.12
C LEU A 156 -21.98 1.24 -2.92
N SER A 157 -22.30 2.45 -2.41
CA SER A 157 -21.57 3.07 -1.30
C SER A 157 -21.81 2.35 0.03
N LYS A 158 -23.04 1.90 0.28
CA LYS A 158 -23.36 1.10 1.46
C LYS A 158 -22.65 -0.25 1.40
N ASP A 159 -22.64 -0.92 0.27
CA ASP A 159 -22.09 -2.27 0.19
C ASP A 159 -20.56 -2.30 0.41
N ILE A 160 -19.81 -1.35 -0.15
CA ILE A 160 -18.35 -1.25 0.08
C ILE A 160 -17.98 -0.78 1.50
N ILE A 161 -18.74 0.16 2.07
CA ILE A 161 -18.48 0.64 3.44
C ILE A 161 -18.79 -0.46 4.46
N TYR A 162 -19.80 -1.30 4.22
CA TYR A 162 -20.19 -2.39 5.13
C TYR A 162 -19.43 -3.70 4.89
N THR A 163 -18.60 -3.78 3.84
CA THR A 163 -17.73 -4.94 3.60
C THR A 163 -16.78 -5.11 4.78
N ASN A 164 -16.91 -6.23 5.52
CA ASN A 164 -16.09 -6.53 6.70
C ASN A 164 -15.01 -7.58 6.43
N CYS A 165 -14.96 -8.17 5.24
CA CYS A 165 -14.00 -9.20 4.90
C CYS A 165 -13.76 -9.24 3.40
N ILE A 166 -12.50 -9.48 3.02
CA ILE A 166 -12.09 -9.85 1.66
C ILE A 166 -11.44 -11.24 1.75
N PHE A 167 -12.07 -12.24 1.15
CA PHE A 167 -11.67 -13.63 1.32
C PHE A 167 -10.52 -14.04 0.40
N ASN A 168 -10.48 -13.48 -0.82
CA ASN A 168 -9.57 -13.87 -1.89
C ASN A 168 -9.29 -12.70 -2.84
N VAL A 169 -8.38 -12.88 -3.78
CA VAL A 169 -7.97 -11.85 -4.75
C VAL A 169 -9.12 -11.47 -5.67
N PHE A 170 -10.00 -12.39 -6.06
CA PHE A 170 -11.17 -12.06 -6.90
C PHE A 170 -12.09 -11.05 -6.20
N GLU A 171 -12.39 -11.25 -4.92
CA GLU A 171 -13.18 -10.31 -4.13
C GLU A 171 -12.47 -8.96 -3.94
N ALA A 172 -11.15 -8.96 -3.75
CA ALA A 172 -10.37 -7.72 -3.71
C ALA A 172 -10.53 -6.93 -5.02
N VAL A 173 -10.39 -7.61 -6.15
CA VAL A 173 -10.55 -7.00 -7.48
C VAL A 173 -11.96 -6.43 -7.66
N ASP A 174 -13.01 -7.16 -7.27
CA ASP A 174 -14.39 -6.68 -7.39
C ASP A 174 -14.68 -5.52 -6.43
N PHE A 175 -14.12 -5.55 -5.21
CA PHE A 175 -14.18 -4.44 -4.25
C PHE A 175 -13.52 -3.16 -4.81
N LEU A 176 -12.33 -3.28 -5.40
CA LEU A 176 -11.60 -2.16 -5.99
C LEU A 176 -12.34 -1.57 -7.21
N LYS A 177 -12.88 -2.43 -8.09
CA LYS A 177 -13.75 -1.98 -9.19
C LYS A 177 -14.95 -1.21 -8.67
N THR A 178 -15.56 -1.70 -7.60
CA THR A 178 -16.71 -1.03 -6.99
C THR A 178 -16.33 0.32 -6.37
N CYS A 179 -15.17 0.43 -5.73
CA CYS A 179 -14.65 1.70 -5.23
C CYS A 179 -14.40 2.69 -6.38
N GLN A 180 -13.83 2.24 -7.50
CA GLN A 180 -13.65 3.07 -8.69
C GLN A 180 -14.99 3.56 -9.26
N ASN A 181 -15.96 2.66 -9.43
CA ASN A 181 -17.30 3.02 -9.91
C ASN A 181 -17.99 4.03 -8.98
N PHE A 182 -17.79 3.89 -7.66
CA PHE A 182 -18.32 4.85 -6.69
C PHE A 182 -17.66 6.22 -6.85
N LYS A 183 -16.34 6.27 -6.98
CA LYS A 183 -15.58 7.50 -7.25
C LYS A 183 -16.09 8.21 -8.51
N GLU A 184 -16.28 7.48 -9.59
CA GLU A 184 -16.85 8.00 -10.84
C GLU A 184 -18.29 8.51 -10.67
N LYS A 185 -19.13 7.77 -9.93
CA LYS A 185 -20.54 8.16 -9.68
C LYS A 185 -20.66 9.48 -8.91
N ILE A 186 -19.71 9.81 -8.05
CA ILE A 186 -19.65 11.09 -7.34
C ILE A 186 -18.86 12.18 -8.11
N ASN A 187 -18.47 11.90 -9.36
CA ASN A 187 -17.69 12.78 -10.23
C ASN A 187 -16.33 13.20 -9.63
N GLU A 188 -15.72 12.36 -8.80
CA GLU A 188 -14.36 12.59 -8.32
C GLU A 188 -13.35 11.95 -9.27
N ILE A 189 -12.31 12.69 -9.64
CA ILE A 189 -11.28 12.24 -10.59
C ILE A 189 -9.96 12.00 -9.85
N ASN A 190 -9.72 12.76 -8.77
CA ASN A 190 -8.50 12.73 -8.00
C ASN A 190 -8.54 11.69 -6.87
N ASN A 191 -7.61 10.72 -6.92
CA ASN A 191 -7.51 9.67 -5.89
C ASN A 191 -7.21 10.23 -4.50
N ASN A 192 -6.41 11.29 -4.36
CA ASN A 192 -6.10 11.89 -3.06
C ASN A 192 -7.36 12.42 -2.39
N THR A 193 -8.14 13.20 -3.16
CA THR A 193 -9.39 13.79 -2.67
C THR A 193 -10.38 12.69 -2.30
N PHE A 194 -10.55 11.69 -3.16
CA PHE A 194 -11.42 10.54 -2.87
C PHE A 194 -11.02 9.81 -1.58
N LEU A 195 -9.75 9.44 -1.45
CA LEU A 195 -9.25 8.64 -0.32
C LEU A 195 -9.27 9.43 1.00
N LYS A 196 -8.99 10.74 0.97
CA LYS A 196 -9.16 11.62 2.14
C LYS A 196 -10.63 11.81 2.53
N THR A 197 -11.51 11.87 1.53
CA THR A 197 -12.95 12.03 1.73
C THR A 197 -13.57 10.76 2.31
N TYR A 198 -13.06 9.57 1.98
CA TYR A 198 -13.56 8.28 2.46
C TYR A 198 -12.47 7.45 3.16
N PRO A 199 -12.04 7.85 4.38
CA PRO A 199 -10.91 7.23 5.07
C PRO A 199 -11.12 5.74 5.37
N GLN A 200 -12.36 5.29 5.64
CA GLN A 200 -12.66 3.87 5.81
C GLN A 200 -12.39 3.06 4.54
N LEU A 201 -12.66 3.60 3.35
CA LEU A 201 -12.34 2.94 2.10
C LEU A 201 -10.83 2.99 1.84
N ALA A 202 -10.19 4.12 2.11
CA ALA A 202 -8.74 4.26 1.97
C ALA A 202 -7.99 3.22 2.80
N GLY A 203 -8.38 3.04 4.07
CA GLY A 203 -7.80 2.02 4.95
C GLY A 203 -8.03 0.60 4.45
N LYS A 204 -9.24 0.28 3.96
CA LYS A 204 -9.54 -1.05 3.40
C LYS A 204 -8.73 -1.35 2.14
N ILE A 205 -8.62 -0.39 1.22
CA ILE A 205 -7.80 -0.52 0.01
C ILE A 205 -6.33 -0.75 0.39
N ALA A 206 -5.79 0.09 1.28
CA ALA A 206 -4.42 -0.02 1.74
C ALA A 206 -4.13 -1.35 2.46
N TYR A 207 -5.07 -1.83 3.28
CA TYR A 207 -4.93 -3.09 3.98
C TYR A 207 -4.99 -4.30 3.06
N ILE A 208 -5.78 -4.25 1.97
CA ILE A 208 -5.73 -5.25 0.91
C ILE A 208 -4.33 -5.31 0.31
N TYR A 209 -3.76 -4.16 -0.08
CA TYR A 209 -2.41 -4.08 -0.65
C TYR A 209 -1.33 -4.56 0.32
N TYR A 210 -1.49 -4.24 1.60
CA TYR A 210 -0.58 -4.67 2.65
C TYR A 210 -0.58 -6.19 2.88
N ARG A 211 -1.76 -6.82 2.90
CA ARG A 211 -1.94 -8.25 3.18
C ARG A 211 -1.66 -9.12 1.95
N PHE A 212 -2.14 -8.73 0.77
CA PHE A 212 -1.89 -9.42 -0.49
C PHE A 212 -0.57 -8.96 -1.12
N ASP A 213 0.53 -9.23 -0.42
CA ASP A 213 1.87 -8.81 -0.81
C ASP A 213 2.47 -9.70 -1.90
N LEU A 214 2.75 -9.10 -3.05
CA LEU A 214 3.29 -9.77 -4.22
C LEU A 214 4.78 -10.15 -4.12
N ALA A 215 5.46 -9.75 -3.04
CA ALA A 215 6.77 -10.28 -2.67
C ALA A 215 6.70 -11.66 -2.03
N ASN A 216 5.54 -12.05 -1.51
CA ASN A 216 5.35 -13.34 -0.87
C ASN A 216 4.92 -14.40 -1.90
N GLU A 217 5.86 -15.24 -2.33
CA GLU A 217 5.56 -16.33 -3.26
C GLU A 217 4.60 -17.38 -2.68
N GLU A 218 4.60 -17.62 -1.37
CA GLU A 218 3.68 -18.58 -0.75
C GLU A 218 2.24 -18.06 -0.83
N PHE A 219 2.04 -16.77 -0.57
CA PHE A 219 0.76 -16.11 -0.81
C PHE A 219 0.33 -16.27 -2.27
N ILE A 220 1.19 -15.92 -3.22
CA ILE A 220 0.87 -16.05 -4.65
C ILE A 220 0.48 -17.49 -5.00
N LYS A 221 1.23 -18.48 -4.53
CA LYS A 221 0.93 -19.90 -4.76
C LYS A 221 -0.38 -20.36 -4.10
N SER A 222 -0.85 -19.66 -3.06
CA SER A 222 -2.14 -19.92 -2.44
C SER A 222 -3.32 -19.43 -3.28
N VAL A 223 -3.09 -18.49 -4.20
CA VAL A 223 -4.12 -17.96 -5.10
C VAL A 223 -4.38 -18.96 -6.23
N LYS A 224 -5.67 -19.20 -6.54
CA LYS A 224 -6.12 -20.22 -7.52
C LYS A 224 -5.37 -20.17 -8.86
N ASP A 225 -5.11 -18.98 -9.40
CA ASP A 225 -4.44 -18.73 -10.67
C ASP A 225 -3.02 -18.14 -10.49
N GLY A 226 -2.46 -18.19 -9.28
CA GLY A 226 -1.16 -17.60 -8.97
C GLY A 226 0.02 -18.29 -9.65
N ASN A 227 -0.05 -19.59 -9.90
CA ASN A 227 1.00 -20.32 -10.64
C ASN A 227 1.13 -19.85 -12.10
N GLU A 228 0.02 -19.46 -12.73
CA GLU A 228 0.04 -18.90 -14.08
C GLU A 228 0.72 -17.53 -14.07
N TYR A 229 0.37 -16.69 -13.10
CA TYR A 229 0.99 -15.40 -12.88
C TYR A 229 2.50 -15.49 -12.63
N ILE A 230 2.97 -16.44 -11.80
CA ILE A 230 4.40 -16.67 -11.57
C ILE A 230 5.12 -17.00 -12.87
N LYS A 231 4.52 -17.84 -13.73
CA LYS A 231 5.13 -18.19 -15.03
C LYS A 231 5.29 -16.96 -15.92
N GLU A 232 4.27 -16.11 -16.03
CA GLU A 232 4.34 -14.89 -16.84
C GLU A 232 5.31 -13.85 -16.25
N ARG A 233 5.31 -13.66 -14.92
CA ARG A 233 6.32 -12.83 -14.22
C ARG A 233 7.74 -13.31 -14.53
N ASN A 234 7.98 -14.63 -14.43
CA ASN A 234 9.29 -15.22 -14.65
C ASN A 234 9.77 -15.12 -16.09
N LYS A 235 8.84 -15.33 -17.02
CA LYS A 235 9.08 -15.17 -18.46
C LYS A 235 9.49 -13.73 -18.79
N PHE A 236 8.84 -12.72 -18.21
CA PHE A 236 9.15 -11.32 -18.47
C PHE A 236 10.61 -10.96 -18.17
N TYR A 237 11.07 -11.15 -16.92
CA TYR A 237 12.45 -10.78 -16.56
C TYR A 237 13.50 -11.72 -17.20
N THR A 238 13.14 -12.97 -17.49
CA THR A 238 14.04 -13.89 -18.19
C THR A 238 14.29 -13.42 -19.62
N ILE A 239 13.22 -13.11 -20.37
CA ILE A 239 13.34 -12.59 -21.73
C ILE A 239 14.11 -11.25 -21.73
N ALA A 240 13.80 -10.35 -20.80
CA ALA A 240 14.54 -9.09 -20.67
C ALA A 240 16.05 -9.35 -20.53
N SER A 241 16.44 -10.25 -19.62
CA SER A 241 17.85 -10.58 -19.37
C SER A 241 18.53 -11.27 -20.56
N GLU A 242 17.83 -12.12 -21.30
CA GLU A 242 18.35 -12.76 -22.51
C GLU A 242 18.61 -11.72 -23.61
N VAL A 243 17.70 -10.78 -23.82
CA VAL A 243 17.88 -9.69 -24.80
C VAL A 243 19.04 -8.79 -24.40
N TYR A 244 19.11 -8.41 -23.12
CA TYR A 244 20.20 -7.60 -22.57
C TYR A 244 21.56 -8.27 -22.81
N ASN A 245 21.69 -9.55 -22.47
CA ASN A 245 22.96 -10.29 -22.56
C ASN A 245 23.36 -10.65 -24.00
N LYS A 246 22.39 -10.74 -24.93
CA LYS A 246 22.66 -11.15 -26.31
C LYS A 246 23.40 -10.08 -27.12
N ASN A 247 23.18 -8.80 -26.84
CA ASN A 247 23.81 -7.71 -27.56
C ASN A 247 24.76 -6.92 -26.63
N PRO A 248 26.08 -7.04 -26.82
CA PRO A 248 27.07 -6.33 -25.98
C PRO A 248 26.90 -4.81 -25.94
N ILE A 249 26.27 -4.22 -26.98
CA ILE A 249 26.00 -2.77 -27.03
C ILE A 249 25.11 -2.33 -25.87
N TYR A 250 24.12 -3.13 -25.47
CA TYR A 250 23.23 -2.78 -24.35
C TYR A 250 24.01 -2.72 -23.05
N LYS A 251 24.82 -3.75 -22.78
CA LYS A 251 25.67 -3.78 -21.59
C LYS A 251 26.62 -2.59 -21.55
N LEU A 252 27.33 -2.36 -22.65
CA LEU A 252 28.26 -1.23 -22.77
C LEU A 252 27.57 0.12 -22.59
N ALA A 253 26.37 0.31 -23.15
CA ALA A 253 25.63 1.56 -23.05
C ALA A 253 25.08 1.79 -21.65
N PHE A 254 24.44 0.78 -21.06
CA PHE A 254 23.77 0.90 -19.77
C PHE A 254 24.73 0.89 -18.58
N GLU A 255 25.93 0.31 -18.73
CA GLU A 255 26.99 0.33 -17.71
C GLU A 255 27.99 1.50 -17.90
N LYS A 256 27.70 2.46 -18.79
CA LYS A 256 28.57 3.64 -19.00
C LYS A 256 28.79 4.45 -17.73
N ILE A 257 29.94 5.13 -17.69
CA ILE A 257 30.36 6.03 -16.62
C ILE A 257 29.36 7.19 -16.46
N GLN A 258 29.15 7.62 -15.22
CA GLN A 258 28.29 8.76 -14.91
C GLN A 258 28.65 10.01 -15.73
N ASN A 259 27.61 10.73 -16.18
CA ASN A 259 27.62 12.02 -16.90
C ASN A 259 27.71 11.97 -18.43
N GLU A 260 27.69 10.79 -19.06
CA GLU A 260 27.36 10.67 -20.49
C GLU A 260 25.88 10.34 -20.67
N ASP A 261 25.16 11.17 -21.45
CA ASP A 261 23.78 10.86 -21.81
C ASP A 261 23.75 9.56 -22.65
N ILE A 262 22.98 8.58 -22.20
CA ILE A 262 22.74 7.38 -23.00
C ILE A 262 21.96 7.77 -24.25
N ASN A 263 22.39 7.27 -25.42
CA ASN A 263 21.61 7.43 -26.64
C ASN A 263 20.27 6.69 -26.49
N ILE A 264 19.18 7.46 -26.54
CA ILE A 264 17.80 6.96 -26.43
C ILE A 264 17.50 5.86 -27.45
N GLU A 265 18.12 5.92 -28.64
CA GLU A 265 17.98 4.90 -29.69
C GLU A 265 18.43 3.51 -29.23
N ILE A 266 19.40 3.43 -28.31
CA ILE A 266 19.86 2.15 -27.75
C ILE A 266 18.80 1.58 -26.79
N ILE A 267 18.13 2.44 -26.03
CA ILE A 267 17.01 2.04 -25.17
C ILE A 267 15.83 1.60 -26.04
N GLU A 268 15.52 2.34 -27.11
CA GLU A 268 14.49 1.96 -28.07
C GLU A 268 14.78 0.61 -28.72
N ASP A 269 16.00 0.37 -29.22
CA ASP A 269 16.39 -0.91 -29.81
C ASP A 269 16.31 -2.06 -28.80
N PHE A 270 16.76 -1.84 -27.56
CA PHE A 270 16.61 -2.82 -26.48
C PHE A 270 15.13 -3.17 -26.24
N LEU A 271 14.28 -2.16 -26.05
CA LEU A 271 12.85 -2.37 -25.79
C LEU A 271 12.12 -2.98 -26.99
N LYS A 272 12.48 -2.64 -28.22
CA LYS A 272 11.94 -3.28 -29.44
C LYS A 272 12.28 -4.76 -29.50
N ASN A 273 13.54 -5.11 -29.23
CA ASN A 273 13.96 -6.51 -29.22
C ASN A 273 13.34 -7.30 -28.06
N PHE A 274 13.18 -6.65 -26.91
CA PHE A 274 12.46 -7.22 -25.77
C PHE A 274 10.98 -7.47 -26.10
N ALA A 275 10.29 -6.46 -26.61
CA ALA A 275 8.89 -6.51 -27.01
C ALA A 275 8.63 -7.59 -28.08
N LYS A 276 9.50 -7.67 -29.10
CA LYS A 276 9.42 -8.70 -30.14
C LYS A 276 9.46 -10.12 -29.56
N LYS A 277 10.30 -10.36 -28.55
CA LYS A 277 10.38 -11.66 -27.87
C LYS A 277 9.17 -11.96 -26.99
N LEU A 278 8.48 -10.93 -26.51
CA LEU A 278 7.19 -11.04 -25.82
C LEU A 278 5.99 -11.12 -26.79
N ASN A 279 6.22 -11.13 -28.10
CA ASN A 279 5.18 -11.06 -29.15
C ASN A 279 4.31 -9.79 -29.08
N ILE A 280 4.90 -8.66 -28.68
CA ILE A 280 4.27 -7.34 -28.69
C ILE A 280 4.58 -6.66 -30.02
N ASN A 281 3.59 -6.02 -30.65
CA ASN A 281 3.84 -5.29 -31.90
C ASN A 281 4.58 -3.99 -31.60
N GLU A 282 5.50 -3.63 -32.48
CA GLU A 282 6.29 -2.40 -32.34
C GLU A 282 5.42 -1.13 -32.26
N LYS A 283 4.28 -1.11 -32.96
CA LYS A 283 3.31 -0.01 -32.92
C LYS A 283 2.64 0.21 -31.56
N ASP A 284 2.67 -0.81 -30.70
CA ASP A 284 2.05 -0.76 -29.37
C ASP A 284 3.07 -0.28 -28.31
N LEU A 285 4.36 -0.14 -28.68
CA LEU A 285 5.40 0.29 -27.75
C LEU A 285 5.23 1.74 -27.32
N PRO A 286 5.66 2.08 -26.09
CA PRO A 286 5.58 3.44 -25.61
C PRO A 286 6.59 4.34 -26.32
N ILE A 287 6.23 5.60 -26.46
CA ILE A 287 7.15 6.65 -26.91
C ILE A 287 8.13 6.95 -25.77
N ILE A 288 9.43 6.89 -26.03
CA ILE A 288 10.45 7.16 -25.01
C ILE A 288 10.77 8.66 -24.99
N THR A 289 10.80 9.26 -23.80
CA THR A 289 11.24 10.65 -23.61
C THR A 289 12.26 10.78 -22.47
N ASN A 290 12.97 11.91 -22.41
CA ASN A 290 13.98 12.19 -21.39
C ASN A 290 13.51 13.18 -20.31
N SER A 291 12.20 13.34 -20.16
CA SER A 291 11.58 14.37 -19.30
C SER A 291 10.65 13.75 -18.25
N PRO A 292 11.17 12.95 -17.29
CA PRO A 292 10.36 12.44 -16.21
C PRO A 292 9.92 13.58 -15.27
N ASN A 293 8.93 13.29 -14.43
CA ASN A 293 8.49 14.24 -13.41
C ASN A 293 9.65 14.59 -12.46
N SER A 294 9.65 15.82 -11.97
CA SER A 294 10.69 16.31 -11.06
C SER A 294 10.78 15.44 -9.80
N GLY A 295 11.92 14.78 -9.60
CA GLY A 295 12.17 13.88 -8.47
C GLY A 295 12.13 12.40 -8.83
N ASP A 296 11.57 12.04 -9.98
CA ASP A 296 11.43 10.65 -10.40
C ASP A 296 12.63 10.21 -11.27
N SER A 297 13.01 8.94 -11.16
CA SER A 297 14.03 8.34 -12.05
C SER A 297 13.43 7.94 -13.40
N GLY A 298 12.13 7.68 -13.43
CA GLY A 298 11.32 7.48 -14.63
C GLY A 298 9.83 7.49 -14.29
N THR A 299 9.00 7.52 -15.32
CA THR A 299 7.54 7.47 -15.18
C THR A 299 6.94 6.89 -16.46
N TYR A 300 6.05 5.91 -16.32
CA TYR A 300 5.17 5.46 -17.39
C TYR A 300 3.79 6.13 -17.30
N ASP A 301 3.45 6.90 -18.33
CA ASP A 301 2.12 7.48 -18.53
C ASP A 301 1.26 6.54 -19.38
N PHE A 302 0.35 5.83 -18.71
CA PHE A 302 -0.55 4.87 -19.35
C PHE A 302 -1.61 5.53 -20.25
N VAL A 303 -1.91 6.83 -20.07
CA VAL A 303 -2.92 7.55 -20.87
C VAL A 303 -2.36 7.85 -22.25
N ASN A 304 -1.13 8.38 -22.29
CA ASN A 304 -0.48 8.79 -23.53
C ASN A 304 0.47 7.73 -24.10
N ASN A 305 0.66 6.62 -23.39
CA ASN A 305 1.65 5.58 -23.70
C ASN A 305 3.07 6.15 -23.84
N ILE A 306 3.51 6.91 -22.84
CA ILE A 306 4.82 7.57 -22.80
C ILE A 306 5.66 6.98 -21.67
N LEU A 307 6.91 6.62 -21.97
CA LEU A 307 7.90 6.17 -21.00
C LEU A 307 8.98 7.24 -20.87
N SER A 308 8.92 8.01 -19.79
CA SER A 308 9.85 9.10 -19.51
C SER A 308 10.99 8.63 -18.60
N LEU A 309 12.25 8.91 -18.98
CA LEU A 309 13.44 8.41 -18.27
C LEU A 309 14.41 9.53 -17.91
N ASN A 310 14.99 9.46 -16.71
CA ASN A 310 16.13 10.28 -16.35
C ASN A 310 17.42 9.62 -16.88
N LEU A 311 17.82 9.99 -18.10
CA LEU A 311 19.03 9.44 -18.75
C LEU A 311 20.35 9.80 -18.03
N LYS A 312 20.30 10.68 -17.04
CA LYS A 312 21.45 11.09 -16.20
C LYS A 312 21.52 10.32 -14.87
N ALA A 313 20.60 9.39 -14.63
CA ALA A 313 20.62 8.54 -13.45
C ALA A 313 21.89 7.66 -13.41
N TYR A 314 22.23 7.13 -12.23
CA TYR A 314 23.28 6.11 -12.10
C TYR A 314 22.90 4.89 -12.95
N SER A 315 23.89 4.21 -13.55
CA SER A 315 23.67 3.06 -14.44
C SER A 315 22.69 2.03 -13.87
N ILE A 316 22.90 1.62 -12.61
CA ILE A 316 22.03 0.68 -11.90
C ILE A 316 20.60 1.24 -11.76
N ASP A 317 20.45 2.51 -11.35
CA ASP A 317 19.14 3.14 -11.18
C ASP A 317 18.41 3.29 -12.54
N LEU A 318 19.13 3.56 -13.62
CA LEU A 318 18.56 3.70 -14.96
C LEU A 318 18.06 2.35 -15.51
N ILE A 319 18.87 1.30 -15.41
CA ILE A 319 18.47 -0.05 -15.84
C ILE A 319 17.26 -0.53 -15.03
N ASP A 320 17.29 -0.34 -13.70
CA ASP A 320 16.19 -0.67 -12.80
C ASP A 320 14.91 0.07 -13.23
N THR A 321 15.02 1.37 -13.50
CA THR A 321 13.91 2.21 -13.96
C THR A 321 13.35 1.74 -15.30
N ILE A 322 14.19 1.46 -16.30
CA ILE A 322 13.71 1.01 -17.63
C ILE A 322 12.85 -0.24 -17.47
N ILE A 323 13.32 -1.23 -16.72
CA ILE A 323 12.59 -2.49 -16.51
C ILE A 323 11.33 -2.27 -15.67
N HIS A 324 11.41 -1.44 -14.63
CA HIS A 324 10.29 -1.09 -13.77
C HIS A 324 9.15 -0.41 -14.55
N GLU A 325 9.46 0.66 -15.28
CA GLU A 325 8.46 1.41 -16.05
C GLU A 325 7.92 0.60 -17.24
N PHE A 326 8.77 -0.20 -17.89
CA PHE A 326 8.32 -1.09 -18.95
C PHE A 326 7.41 -2.22 -18.43
N ARG A 327 7.56 -2.61 -17.15
CA ARG A 327 6.62 -3.53 -16.50
C ARG A 327 5.26 -2.87 -16.28
N HIS A 328 5.20 -1.60 -15.88
CA HIS A 328 3.93 -0.87 -15.81
C HIS A 328 3.24 -0.83 -17.18
N PHE A 329 3.97 -0.48 -18.25
CA PHE A 329 3.49 -0.58 -19.64
C PHE A 329 2.90 -1.95 -19.97
N TYR A 330 3.66 -3.01 -19.68
CA TYR A 330 3.24 -4.38 -19.99
C TYR A 330 1.95 -4.77 -19.28
N VAL A 331 1.78 -4.37 -18.02
CA VAL A 331 0.57 -4.65 -17.24
C VAL A 331 -0.62 -3.84 -17.74
N SER A 332 -0.46 -2.52 -17.95
CA SER A 332 -1.60 -1.65 -18.23
C SER A 332 -2.01 -1.58 -19.70
N HIS A 333 -1.04 -1.64 -20.62
CA HIS A 333 -1.30 -1.44 -22.05
C HIS A 333 -1.45 -2.76 -22.80
N ILE A 334 -0.57 -3.73 -22.53
CA ILE A 334 -0.64 -5.04 -23.19
C ILE A 334 -1.69 -5.94 -22.53
N ASN A 335 -1.76 -5.94 -21.19
CA ASN A 335 -2.77 -6.64 -20.40
C ASN A 335 -2.98 -8.10 -20.86
N THR A 336 -1.91 -8.89 -20.80
CA THR A 336 -1.83 -10.20 -21.47
C THR A 336 -2.83 -11.23 -20.98
N ASN A 337 -3.21 -11.22 -19.69
CA ASN A 337 -4.20 -12.14 -19.15
C ASN A 337 -5.21 -11.43 -18.25
N PRO A 338 -6.24 -10.78 -18.83
CA PRO A 338 -7.25 -10.05 -18.08
C PRO A 338 -8.16 -10.97 -17.24
N ASN A 339 -8.02 -12.29 -17.35
CA ASN A 339 -8.75 -13.26 -16.55
C ASN A 339 -8.00 -13.65 -15.27
N ASN A 340 -6.68 -13.47 -15.23
CA ASN A 340 -5.87 -13.76 -14.05
C ASN A 340 -6.14 -12.74 -12.94
N SER A 341 -6.46 -13.23 -11.74
CA SER A 341 -6.88 -12.40 -10.62
C SER A 341 -5.79 -11.44 -10.14
N LEU A 342 -4.52 -11.88 -10.12
CA LEU A 342 -3.38 -11.07 -9.72
C LEU A 342 -3.05 -10.02 -10.79
N GLU A 343 -3.08 -10.38 -12.08
CA GLU A 343 -2.90 -9.39 -13.16
C GLU A 343 -3.99 -8.32 -13.16
N ARG A 344 -5.25 -8.70 -12.91
CA ARG A 344 -6.34 -7.74 -12.72
C ARG A 344 -6.11 -6.82 -11.52
N LEU A 345 -5.58 -7.35 -10.41
CA LEU A 345 -5.25 -6.55 -9.23
C LEU A 345 -4.18 -5.51 -9.55
N LEU A 346 -3.13 -5.92 -10.28
CA LEU A 346 -2.07 -5.02 -10.76
C LEU A 346 -2.67 -3.92 -11.65
N PHE A 347 -3.42 -4.30 -12.68
CA PHE A 347 -4.01 -3.38 -13.65
C PHE A 347 -4.87 -2.30 -12.97
N LEU A 348 -5.77 -2.69 -12.05
CA LEU A 348 -6.63 -1.75 -11.32
C LEU A 348 -5.82 -0.79 -10.44
N ASN A 349 -4.76 -1.28 -9.81
CA ASN A 349 -3.88 -0.44 -9.00
C ASN A 349 -3.01 0.50 -9.86
N THR A 350 -2.65 0.12 -11.08
CA THR A 350 -1.94 1.00 -12.02
C THR A 350 -2.84 2.12 -12.56
N ILE A 351 -4.08 1.81 -12.95
CA ILE A 351 -4.91 2.74 -13.74
C ILE A 351 -5.95 3.50 -12.91
N ASN A 352 -6.61 2.84 -11.96
CA ASN A 352 -7.83 3.37 -11.33
C ASN A 352 -7.57 3.94 -9.94
N LEU A 353 -6.88 3.17 -9.09
CA LEU A 353 -6.71 3.44 -7.66
C LEU A 353 -5.23 3.52 -7.25
N TYR A 354 -4.40 4.10 -8.11
CA TYR A 354 -2.98 4.33 -7.84
C TYR A 354 -2.79 5.27 -6.64
N ILE A 355 -1.89 4.89 -5.74
CA ILE A 355 -1.51 5.67 -4.56
C ILE A 355 -0.15 6.31 -4.83
N GLN A 356 -0.13 7.64 -4.92
CA GLN A 356 1.10 8.38 -5.16
C GLN A 356 2.00 8.37 -3.92
N TRP A 357 3.31 8.48 -4.15
CA TRP A 357 4.31 8.54 -3.08
C TRP A 357 4.05 9.69 -2.09
N ASN A 358 3.48 10.81 -2.53
CA ASN A 358 3.19 11.96 -1.66
C ASN A 358 1.95 11.78 -0.76
N TYR A 359 1.27 10.62 -0.76
CA TYR A 359 0.11 10.35 0.12
C TYR A 359 0.51 9.87 1.52
N TYR A 360 1.74 10.16 1.96
CA TYR A 360 2.28 9.73 3.25
C TYR A 360 1.41 10.13 4.46
N ASN A 361 0.62 11.21 4.34
CA ASN A 361 -0.23 11.68 5.42
C ASN A 361 -1.27 10.66 5.90
N ILE A 362 -1.80 9.82 5.01
CA ILE A 362 -2.90 8.89 5.31
C ILE A 362 -2.50 7.41 5.29
N PHE A 363 -1.27 7.09 4.87
CA PHE A 363 -0.83 5.71 4.64
C PHE A 363 0.50 5.33 5.32
N ASN A 364 0.96 6.15 6.27
CA ASN A 364 2.21 5.91 6.97
C ASN A 364 2.25 4.60 7.81
N ALA A 365 1.09 4.06 8.21
CA ALA A 365 1.03 2.82 9.01
C ALA A 365 1.35 1.54 8.23
N TYR A 366 1.20 1.56 6.89
CA TYR A 366 1.32 0.36 6.06
C TYR A 366 2.77 0.15 5.60
N ASN A 367 3.59 -0.33 6.52
CA ASN A 367 5.02 -0.38 6.34
C ASN A 367 5.54 -1.82 6.38
N LYS A 368 6.43 -2.18 5.45
CA LYS A 368 7.07 -3.50 5.38
C LYS A 368 8.58 -3.40 5.36
N LYS A 369 9.24 -4.54 5.59
CA LYS A 369 10.69 -4.68 5.41
C LYS A 369 11.09 -4.33 3.97
N CYS A 370 12.22 -3.63 3.87
CA CYS A 370 12.89 -3.31 2.61
C CYS A 370 13.12 -4.58 1.79
N LEU A 371 12.80 -4.54 0.50
CA LEU A 371 13.19 -5.58 -0.42
C LEU A 371 14.70 -5.55 -0.63
N LEU A 372 15.32 -6.72 -0.75
CA LEU A 372 16.76 -6.84 -0.91
C LEU A 372 17.29 -5.95 -2.05
N PHE A 373 16.63 -5.99 -3.19
CA PHE A 373 17.01 -5.26 -4.41
C PHE A 373 16.64 -3.76 -4.41
N ASP A 374 15.84 -3.29 -3.45
CA ASP A 374 15.58 -1.85 -3.23
C ASP A 374 16.59 -1.23 -2.23
N SER A 375 17.52 -2.03 -1.69
CA SER A 375 18.40 -1.56 -0.64
C SER A 375 19.67 -0.85 -1.14
N VAL A 376 20.22 0.04 -0.31
CA VAL A 376 21.46 0.79 -0.58
C VAL A 376 22.63 -0.15 -0.82
N GLU A 377 22.65 -1.27 -0.12
CA GLU A 377 23.66 -2.32 -0.22
C GLU A 377 23.74 -2.93 -1.62
N TYR A 378 22.62 -2.95 -2.34
CA TYR A 378 22.55 -3.35 -3.74
C TYR A 378 22.45 -2.13 -4.67
N GLY A 379 23.06 -1.00 -4.31
CA GLY A 379 23.25 0.15 -5.20
C GLY A 379 22.03 1.04 -5.43
N THR A 380 20.84 0.67 -4.93
CA THR A 380 19.63 1.49 -5.05
C THR A 380 19.43 2.33 -3.79
N LYS A 381 19.37 3.66 -3.91
CA LYS A 381 19.28 4.56 -2.75
C LYS A 381 17.85 4.67 -2.16
N LYS A 382 17.09 3.57 -2.16
CA LYS A 382 15.64 3.57 -1.83
C LYS A 382 15.35 3.13 -0.38
N CYS A 383 16.00 2.08 0.14
CA CYS A 383 15.87 1.67 1.55
C CYS A 383 17.14 0.99 2.11
N PHE A 384 17.16 0.64 3.39
CA PHE A 384 18.27 -0.11 4.02
C PHE A 384 17.85 -1.55 4.36
N ILE A 385 18.76 -2.51 4.19
CA ILE A 385 18.51 -3.90 4.60
C ILE A 385 18.15 -3.98 6.09
N ASN A 386 17.28 -4.93 6.45
CA ASN A 386 16.79 -5.15 7.82
C ASN A 386 16.05 -3.95 8.44
N LYS A 387 15.77 -2.92 7.65
CA LYS A 387 14.89 -1.81 8.02
C LYS A 387 13.62 -1.89 7.21
N THR A 388 12.58 -1.30 7.77
CA THR A 388 11.36 -1.04 7.03
C THR A 388 11.52 0.17 6.10
N TYR A 389 10.65 0.32 5.11
CA TYR A 389 10.67 1.49 4.22
C TYR A 389 10.51 2.80 5.01
N TYR A 390 9.66 2.82 6.04
CA TYR A 390 9.49 3.98 6.91
C TYR A 390 10.75 4.33 7.73
N GLU A 391 11.40 3.35 8.38
CA GLU A 391 12.65 3.59 9.13
C GLU A 391 13.75 4.08 8.19
N SER A 392 13.82 3.50 6.99
CA SER A 392 14.80 3.90 5.98
C SER A 392 14.60 5.35 5.54
N ARG A 393 13.35 5.73 5.28
CA ARG A 393 12.94 7.12 5.02
C ARG A 393 13.40 8.06 6.12
N LYS A 394 13.12 7.76 7.40
CA LYS A 394 13.52 8.61 8.54
C LYS A 394 15.03 8.90 8.49
N LYS A 395 15.83 7.86 8.25
CA LYS A 395 17.30 7.97 8.18
C LYS A 395 17.77 8.75 6.95
N ILE A 396 17.17 8.55 5.77
CA ILE A 396 17.54 9.24 4.52
C ILE A 396 17.24 10.74 4.60
N VAL A 397 16.12 11.13 5.20
CA VAL A 397 15.73 12.55 5.34
C VAL A 397 16.71 13.31 6.24
N ILE A 398 17.08 12.72 7.39
CA ILE A 398 18.06 13.31 8.32
C ILE A 398 19.40 13.53 7.62
N ALA A 399 19.83 12.61 6.76
CA ALA A 399 21.11 12.70 6.05
C ALA A 399 21.15 13.76 4.94
N LYS A 400 20.01 14.30 4.48
CA LYS A 400 19.94 15.19 3.30
C LYS A 400 19.67 16.66 3.62
N ASP A 401 19.53 17.06 4.89
CA ASP A 401 19.19 18.44 5.32
C ASP A 401 17.95 19.06 4.60
N LYS A 402 17.13 18.21 3.96
CA LYS A 402 15.93 18.64 3.25
C LYS A 402 14.77 18.66 4.23
N LYS A 403 14.30 19.88 4.56
CA LYS A 403 13.03 20.14 5.25
C LYS A 403 11.93 19.21 4.72
N LYS A 404 11.35 18.38 5.61
CA LYS A 404 9.99 17.76 5.64
C LYS A 404 9.31 17.20 4.36
N ASN A 405 9.80 17.45 3.15
CA ASN A 405 8.95 17.48 1.94
C ASN A 405 9.11 16.30 0.98
N LEU A 406 9.99 15.34 1.24
CA LEU A 406 10.09 14.15 0.40
C LEU A 406 10.14 12.93 1.28
N THR A 407 8.95 12.53 1.70
CA THR A 407 8.78 11.26 2.32
C THR A 407 7.75 10.46 1.58
N ASP A 408 8.22 9.55 0.75
CA ASP A 408 7.36 8.62 0.06
C ASP A 408 6.54 7.83 1.10
N SER A 409 5.27 7.65 0.79
CA SER A 409 4.35 6.79 1.53
C SER A 409 4.96 5.39 1.58
N PRO A 410 5.09 4.74 2.74
CA PRO A 410 5.52 3.34 2.80
C PRO A 410 4.64 2.43 1.91
N LEU A 411 3.34 2.75 1.82
CA LEU A 411 2.37 2.04 0.98
C LEU A 411 2.72 2.12 -0.52
N TYR A 412 3.38 3.19 -0.98
CA TYR A 412 3.82 3.32 -2.37
C TYR A 412 4.76 2.17 -2.77
N PHE A 413 5.62 1.72 -1.87
CA PHE A 413 6.57 0.64 -2.14
C PHE A 413 5.97 -0.77 -2.05
N ILE A 414 4.74 -0.89 -1.54
CA ILE A 414 4.08 -2.17 -1.31
C ILE A 414 2.74 -2.31 -2.03
N GLN A 415 2.23 -1.25 -2.68
CA GLN A 415 1.05 -1.37 -3.54
C GLN A 415 1.34 -2.33 -4.71
N PRO A 416 0.35 -3.14 -5.15
CA PRO A 416 0.60 -4.27 -6.05
C PRO A 416 1.43 -3.95 -7.29
N SER A 417 1.10 -2.89 -8.04
CA SER A 417 1.80 -2.55 -9.30
C SER A 417 3.26 -2.20 -9.06
N GLU A 418 3.52 -1.29 -8.12
CA GLU A 418 4.87 -0.88 -7.72
C GLU A 418 5.68 -2.05 -7.16
N ARG A 419 5.05 -2.85 -6.31
CA ARG A 419 5.67 -4.01 -5.66
C ARG A 419 6.11 -5.03 -6.70
N ASP A 420 5.25 -5.36 -7.67
CA ASP A 420 5.57 -6.27 -8.77
C ASP A 420 6.67 -5.72 -9.68
N ALA A 421 6.57 -4.46 -10.11
CA ALA A 421 7.56 -3.84 -10.98
C ALA A 421 8.96 -3.80 -10.33
N ARG A 422 9.04 -3.54 -9.01
CA ARG A 422 10.29 -3.61 -8.24
C ARG A 422 10.87 -5.02 -8.18
N ILE A 423 10.03 -6.04 -7.92
CA ILE A 423 10.47 -7.44 -7.92
C ILE A 423 10.99 -7.85 -9.30
N ILE A 424 10.30 -7.46 -10.37
CA ILE A 424 10.72 -7.73 -11.74
C ILE A 424 12.08 -7.09 -12.04
N ALA A 425 12.26 -5.81 -11.71
CA ALA A 425 13.53 -5.10 -11.91
C ALA A 425 14.67 -5.74 -11.10
N GLY A 426 14.41 -6.09 -9.83
CA GLY A 426 15.35 -6.80 -8.98
C GLY A 426 15.75 -8.18 -9.52
N LYS A 427 14.78 -8.98 -9.97
CA LYS A 427 15.02 -10.31 -10.56
C LYS A 427 15.77 -10.24 -11.88
N PHE A 428 15.50 -9.22 -12.68
CA PHE A 428 16.28 -8.93 -13.87
C PHE A 428 17.74 -8.64 -13.53
N ARG A 429 17.99 -7.78 -12.52
CA ARG A 429 19.34 -7.43 -12.07
C ARG A 429 20.14 -8.61 -11.52
N GLU A 430 19.48 -9.50 -10.78
CA GLU A 430 20.04 -10.79 -10.33
C GLU A 430 20.49 -11.63 -11.54
N LYS A 431 19.65 -11.73 -12.59
CA LYS A 431 19.98 -12.52 -13.79
C LYS A 431 21.12 -11.95 -14.64
N ILE A 432 21.34 -10.64 -14.63
CA ILE A 432 22.45 -10.02 -15.38
C ILE A 432 23.73 -9.87 -14.55
N GLY A 433 23.73 -10.33 -13.29
CA GLY A 433 24.91 -10.39 -12.44
C GLY A 433 25.30 -9.05 -11.78
N ILE A 434 24.34 -8.16 -11.54
CA ILE A 434 24.55 -6.88 -10.84
C ILE A 434 24.35 -7.03 -9.31
N ILE A 435 23.55 -8.02 -8.89
CA ILE A 435 23.19 -8.30 -7.48
C ILE A 435 23.84 -9.61 -7.05
#